data_AF-A0A528GWK2-F1
#
_entry.id   AF-A0A528GWK2-F1
#
_cell.length_a   1.000
_cell.length_b   1.000
_cell.length_c   1.000
_cell.angle_alpha   90.00
_cell.angle_beta   90.00
_cell.angle_gamma   90.00
#
_symmetry.space_group_name_H-M   'P 1'
#
loop_
_entity.id
_entity.type
_entity.pdbx_description
1 polymer ?
#
loop_
_entity_poly.entity_id
_entity_poly.type
_entity_poly.pdbx_seq_one_letter_code
_entity_poly.pdbx_strand_id
1 'polypeptide(L)'
;MKKYSVFAIAREAMRGHKGWEEQWSSPEPKKEYDVIIVGAGGHGLATAYYLATVHGITNVAVLEKGWLGSGNVGRNTTAVRSNYLLPANT
;
A
#
# COMPACT_ATOMS: atom_id res chain seq x y z
N MET A 1 -2.68 -8.57 12.16
CA MET A 1 -3.38 -8.43 10.86
C MET A 1 -4.21 -9.66 10.58
N LYS A 2 -5.52 -9.57 10.76
CA LYS A 2 -6.47 -10.58 10.27
C LYS A 2 -6.28 -10.77 8.76
N LYS A 3 -6.16 -12.03 8.31
CA LYS A 3 -6.21 -12.36 6.88
C LYS A 3 -7.62 -12.10 6.35
N TYR A 4 -7.73 -11.41 5.23
CA TYR A 4 -8.99 -11.25 4.52
C TYR A 4 -9.44 -12.58 3.93
N SER A 5 -10.69 -12.95 4.17
CA SER A 5 -11.35 -14.12 3.60
C SER A 5 -12.85 -13.90 3.56
N VAL A 6 -13.57 -14.67 2.74
CA VAL A 6 -15.04 -14.60 2.65
C VAL A 6 -15.68 -14.80 4.04
N PHE A 7 -15.19 -15.76 4.82
CA PHE A 7 -15.68 -16.00 6.18
C PHE A 7 -15.39 -14.84 7.14
N ALA A 8 -14.21 -14.23 7.05
CA ALA A 8 -13.86 -13.06 7.85
C ALA A 8 -14.78 -11.88 7.51
N ILE A 9 -15.03 -11.63 6.22
CA ILE A 9 -15.91 -10.56 5.76
C ILE A 9 -17.35 -10.80 6.23
N ALA A 10 -17.91 -12.00 6.05
CA ALA A 10 -19.27 -12.32 6.49
C ALA A 10 -19.43 -12.16 8.02
N ARG A 11 -18.44 -12.63 8.79
CA ARG A 11 -18.42 -12.46 10.25
C ARG A 11 -18.38 -10.99 10.66
N GLU A 12 -17.51 -10.20 10.06
CA GLU A 12 -17.40 -8.78 10.41
C GLU A 12 -18.62 -7.98 9.93
N ALA A 13 -19.27 -8.36 8.83
CA ALA A 13 -20.55 -7.78 8.41
C ALA A 13 -21.64 -7.97 9.47
N MET A 14 -21.78 -9.19 10.03
CA MET A 14 -22.70 -9.46 11.14
C MET A 14 -22.33 -8.70 12.43
N ARG A 15 -21.06 -8.35 12.61
CA ARG A 15 -20.54 -7.61 13.78
C ARG A 15 -20.52 -6.08 13.58
N GLY A 16 -21.07 -5.57 12.47
CA GLY A 16 -21.04 -4.14 12.14
C GLY A 16 -19.62 -3.59 11.96
N HIS A 17 -18.71 -4.39 11.41
CA HIS A 17 -17.31 -4.06 11.12
C HIS A 17 -16.44 -3.65 12.33
N LYS A 18 -16.85 -4.00 13.55
CA LYS A 18 -16.12 -3.63 14.79
C LYS A 18 -14.88 -4.47 15.08
N GLY A 19 -14.61 -5.55 14.33
CA GLY A 19 -13.49 -6.45 14.59
C GLY A 19 -12.30 -6.29 13.67
N TRP A 20 -12.25 -5.25 12.82
CA TRP A 20 -11.08 -4.96 12.00
C TRP A 20 -9.98 -4.32 12.86
N GLU A 21 -8.75 -4.80 12.68
CA GLU A 21 -7.55 -4.21 13.28
C GLU A 21 -7.02 -3.08 12.38
N GLU A 22 -6.16 -2.22 12.95
CA GLU A 22 -5.38 -1.27 12.17
C GLU A 22 -4.57 -2.01 11.10
N GLN A 23 -4.59 -1.49 9.87
CA GLN A 23 -3.99 -2.17 8.71
C GLN A 23 -2.51 -1.85 8.53
N TRP A 24 -2.03 -0.79 9.17
CA TRP A 24 -0.64 -0.38 9.18
C TRP A 24 -0.34 0.22 10.55
N SER A 25 0.89 0.09 11.02
CA SER A 25 1.35 0.79 12.22
C SER A 25 1.76 2.23 11.89
N SER A 26 1.69 3.14 12.86
CA SER A 26 2.24 4.49 12.77
C SER A 26 3.47 4.67 13.68
N PRO A 27 4.61 4.05 13.38
CA PRO A 27 5.82 4.17 14.19
C PRO A 27 6.51 5.52 14.00
N GLU A 28 7.24 5.97 15.02
CA GLU A 28 8.19 7.07 14.88
C GLU A 28 9.32 6.69 13.89
N PRO A 29 9.78 7.60 13.02
CA PRO A 29 10.88 7.33 12.10
C PRO A 29 12.16 6.93 12.85
N LYS A 30 12.82 5.86 12.37
CA LYS A 30 14.17 5.51 12.81
C LYS A 30 15.17 6.56 12.33
N LYS A 31 16.37 6.54 12.92
CA LYS A 31 17.47 7.43 12.53
C LYS A 31 18.01 7.15 11.12
N GLU A 32 17.90 5.90 10.67
CA GLU A 32 18.47 5.44 9.40
C GLU A 32 17.61 4.36 8.76
N TYR A 33 17.64 4.33 7.42
CA TYR A 33 16.97 3.37 6.56
C TYR A 33 17.86 3.10 5.35
N ASP A 34 17.76 1.90 4.77
CA ASP A 34 18.48 1.58 3.53
C ASP A 34 17.86 2.34 2.35
N VAL A 35 16.53 2.52 2.38
CA VAL A 35 15.77 3.26 1.37
C VAL A 35 14.70 4.12 2.04
N ILE A 36 14.60 5.38 1.62
CA ILE A 36 13.49 6.28 1.95
C ILE A 36 12.70 6.58 0.68
N ILE A 37 11.39 6.34 0.72
CA ILE A 37 10.44 6.65 -0.34
C ILE A 37 9.61 7.85 0.11
N VAL A 38 9.61 8.92 -0.69
CA VAL A 38 8.81 10.12 -0.41
C VAL A 38 7.51 10.06 -1.22
N GLY A 39 6.40 9.89 -0.50
CA GLY A 39 5.03 9.79 -1.00
C GLY A 39 4.42 8.40 -0.80
N ALA A 40 3.38 8.29 0.02
CA ALA A 40 2.62 7.05 0.26
C ALA A 40 1.40 6.94 -0.68
N GLY A 41 1.61 7.26 -1.96
CA GLY A 41 0.68 6.95 -3.04
C GLY A 41 0.81 5.50 -3.51
N GLY A 42 0.00 5.11 -4.50
CA GLY A 42 0.01 3.74 -5.04
C GLY A 42 1.39 3.30 -5.52
N HIS A 43 2.13 4.17 -6.20
CA HIS A 43 3.48 3.86 -6.67
C HIS A 43 4.48 3.71 -5.51
N GLY A 44 4.51 4.64 -4.54
CA GLY A 44 5.46 4.57 -3.43
C GLY A 44 5.27 3.31 -2.56
N LEU A 45 4.01 2.95 -2.28
CA LEU A 45 3.68 1.73 -1.56
C LEU A 45 4.02 0.47 -2.38
N ALA A 46 3.76 0.46 -3.69
CA ALA A 46 4.14 -0.65 -4.55
C ALA A 46 5.67 -0.81 -4.60
N THR A 47 6.43 0.28 -4.70
CA THR A 47 7.90 0.25 -4.66
C THR A 47 8.40 -0.38 -3.36
N ALA A 48 7.88 0.04 -2.20
CA ALA A 48 8.26 -0.57 -0.91
C ALA A 48 7.96 -2.08 -0.88
N TYR A 49 6.79 -2.48 -1.39
CA TYR A 49 6.40 -3.88 -1.49
C TYR A 49 7.37 -4.70 -2.35
N TYR A 50 7.75 -4.19 -3.53
CA TYR A 50 8.66 -4.89 -4.43
C TYR A 50 10.11 -4.91 -3.93
N LEU A 51 10.56 -3.83 -3.28
CA LEU A 51 11.86 -3.82 -2.57
C LEU A 51 11.93 -4.96 -1.55
N ALA A 52 10.88 -5.14 -0.74
CA ALA A 52 10.86 -6.18 0.28
C ALA A 52 10.71 -7.59 -0.33
N THR A 53 9.78 -7.78 -1.27
CA THR A 53 9.39 -9.12 -1.74
C THR A 53 10.24 -9.67 -2.86
N VAL A 54 10.77 -8.82 -3.75
CA VAL A 54 11.59 -9.23 -4.90
C VAL A 54 13.07 -9.02 -4.64
N HIS A 55 13.43 -7.94 -3.93
CA HIS A 55 14.84 -7.59 -3.71
C HIS A 55 15.34 -7.89 -2.28
N GLY A 56 14.46 -8.30 -1.36
CA GLY A 56 14.83 -8.59 0.03
C GLY A 56 15.23 -7.37 0.86
N ILE A 57 14.99 -6.15 0.35
CA ILE A 57 15.31 -4.89 1.03
C ILE A 57 14.11 -4.51 1.91
N THR A 58 14.22 -4.77 3.21
CA THR A 58 13.10 -4.61 4.17
C THR A 58 13.25 -3.41 5.10
N ASN A 59 14.45 -2.80 5.20
CA ASN A 59 14.67 -1.60 6.00
C ASN A 59 14.30 -0.34 5.20
N VAL A 60 13.00 -0.19 4.92
CA VAL A 60 12.45 0.87 4.06
C VAL A 60 11.51 1.76 4.85
N ALA A 61 11.63 3.08 4.67
CA ALA A 61 10.65 4.06 5.12
C ALA A 61 9.82 4.58 3.94
N VAL A 62 8.51 4.70 4.12
CA VAL A 62 7.62 5.45 3.21
C VAL A 62 7.08 6.64 3.98
N LEU A 63 7.45 7.85 3.54
CA LEU A 63 7.08 9.10 4.21
C LEU A 63 5.98 9.81 3.43
N GLU A 64 4.92 10.21 4.10
CA GLU A 64 3.78 10.92 3.51
C GLU A 64 3.50 12.19 4.28
N LYS A 65 3.22 13.29 3.55
CA LYS A 65 2.94 14.58 4.17
C LYS A 65 1.54 14.66 4.79
N GLY A 66 0.62 13.82 4.32
CA GLY A 66 -0.78 13.79 4.76
C GLY A 66 -1.25 12.37 5.08
N TRP A 67 -2.45 12.02 4.62
CA TRP A 67 -3.00 10.69 4.81
C TRP A 67 -2.50 9.73 3.73
N LEU A 68 -2.17 8.50 4.14
CA LEU A 68 -1.80 7.42 3.22
C LEU A 68 -2.86 7.26 2.13
N GLY A 69 -2.43 7.24 0.86
CA GLY A 69 -3.32 7.08 -0.28
C GLY A 69 -4.21 8.28 -0.64
N SER A 70 -4.11 9.43 0.05
CA SER A 70 -5.01 10.58 -0.18
C SER A 70 -4.75 11.40 -1.46
N GLY A 71 -3.65 11.09 -2.17
CA GLY A 71 -3.33 11.67 -3.48
C GLY A 71 -4.14 11.06 -4.63
N ASN A 72 -3.56 11.03 -5.84
CA ASN A 72 -4.25 10.52 -7.04
C ASN A 72 -4.67 9.05 -6.94
N VAL A 73 -4.00 8.25 -6.11
CA VAL A 73 -4.37 6.84 -5.89
C VAL A 73 -5.76 6.69 -5.25
N GLY A 74 -6.20 7.65 -4.42
CA GLY A 74 -7.56 7.67 -3.86
C GLY A 74 -8.59 8.42 -4.72
N ARG A 75 -8.20 8.92 -5.90
CA ARG A 75 -9.01 9.88 -6.70
C ARG A 75 -9.12 9.52 -8.19
N ASN A 76 -8.58 8.39 -8.61
CA ASN A 76 -8.68 7.94 -10.01
C ASN A 76 -10.04 7.27 -10.28
N THR A 77 -10.38 7.09 -11.55
CA THR A 77 -11.60 6.45 -12.02
C THR A 77 -11.49 4.92 -12.12
N THR A 78 -10.47 4.34 -11.48
CA THR A 78 -10.23 2.89 -11.30
C THR A 78 -10.11 2.04 -12.57
N ALA A 79 -10.12 2.64 -13.76
CA ALA A 79 -9.92 1.92 -15.01
C ALA A 79 -8.50 1.35 -15.12
N VAL A 80 -8.40 0.05 -15.41
CA VAL A 80 -7.15 -0.67 -15.62
C VAL A 80 -7.15 -1.27 -17.02
N ARG A 81 -6.17 -0.90 -17.85
CA ARG A 81 -6.03 -1.35 -19.24
C ARG A 81 -4.58 -1.22 -19.71
N SER A 82 -4.21 -1.97 -20.75
CA SER A 82 -2.88 -1.96 -21.36
C SER A 82 -2.90 -1.78 -22.88
N ASN A 83 -4.02 -1.36 -23.46
CA ASN A 83 -4.21 -1.14 -24.89
C ASN A 83 -3.58 0.19 -25.39
N TYR A 84 -2.26 0.29 -25.32
CA TYR A 84 -1.48 1.42 -25.82
C TYR A 84 -0.99 1.15 -27.25
N LEU A 85 -0.76 2.23 -28.03
CA LEU A 85 -0.28 2.14 -29.42
C LEU A 85 1.19 1.73 -29.51
N LEU A 86 2.01 2.29 -28.62
CA LEU A 86 3.46 2.07 -28.62
C LEU A 86 3.79 0.69 -28.03
N PRO A 87 4.88 0.05 -28.52
CA PRO A 87 5.37 -1.18 -27.92
C PRO A 87 5.78 -0.96 -26.45
N ALA A 88 5.87 -2.05 -25.69
CA ALA A 88 6.41 -2.01 -24.34
C ALA A 88 7.84 -1.46 -24.34
N ASN A 89 8.20 -0.71 -23.29
CA ASN A 89 9.58 -0.29 -23.09
C ASN A 89 10.47 -1.52 -22.94
N THR A 90 11.56 -1.58 -23.72
CA THR A 90 12.64 -2.56 -23.61
C THR A 90 13.72 -2.09 -22.66
#